data_AF-A0A453MXG0-F1
#
_entry.id   AF-A0A453MXG0-F1
#
_cell.length_a   1.000
_cell.length_b   1.000
_cell.length_c   1.000
_cell.angle_alpha   90.00
_cell.angle_beta   90.00
_cell.angle_gamma   90.00
#
_symmetry.space_group_name_H-M   'P 1'
#
loop_
_entity.id
_entity.type
_entity.pdbx_description
1 polymer ?
#
loop_
_entity_poly.entity_id
_entity_poly.type
_entity_poly.pdbx_seq_one_letter_code
_entity_poly.pdbx_strand_id
1 'polypeptide(L)'
;VVALLESLHELKHLRYLSLENTDISSLPDSIGMIKFLQYISLDGCEQFVKVPHSILKLGQLRHLNFNMTSIEGIPRGFCALTNLRALKGFPAQVDGDWCSLEELGPLSHLRELGIHGLENVILSSSTTKAKLGDKVHLTSLFLSCGPNSILANGDLIKDGDSVSEEEQQQIEKVFDELCPPPRLENLDIKGYYGRWLPRWMMSSSVVPLKSLRFLFITDVLCRQLPDGLSQLPYLEFIQIYRAPAIKRIGPDFLQSYHHHSASSSQMVAGFPKLREMNLIGWWDGRSGSGRSKCKPFLSCRNFF
;
A
#
# COMPACT_ATOMS: atom_id res chain seq x y z
N VAL A 1 -11.50 -0.62 26.40
CA VAL A 1 -12.49 -0.82 25.33
C VAL A 1 -13.69 0.09 25.60
N VAL A 2 -13.86 1.12 24.78
CA VAL A 2 -14.94 2.11 24.92
C VAL A 2 -15.85 2.03 23.69
N ALA A 3 -17.16 1.99 23.90
CA ALA A 3 -18.12 2.20 22.81
C ALA A 3 -18.54 3.67 22.79
N LEU A 4 -18.63 4.26 21.60
CA LEU A 4 -19.10 5.62 21.44
C LEU A 4 -20.62 5.70 21.70
N LEU A 5 -21.08 6.79 22.33
CA LEU A 5 -22.47 6.95 22.77
C LEU A 5 -23.46 6.89 21.60
N GLU A 6 -24.57 6.17 21.79
CA GLU A 6 -25.66 6.10 20.81
C GLU A 6 -26.28 7.47 20.52
N SER A 7 -26.29 8.40 21.48
CA SER A 7 -26.82 9.76 21.26
C SER A 7 -26.02 10.61 20.27
N LEU A 8 -24.88 10.14 19.75
CA LEU A 8 -24.11 10.84 18.71
C LEU A 8 -24.98 11.23 17.49
N HIS A 9 -25.99 10.42 17.16
CA HIS A 9 -26.89 10.68 16.05
C HIS A 9 -27.71 11.98 16.20
N GLU A 10 -27.81 12.54 17.41
CA GLU A 10 -28.49 13.81 17.67
C GLU A 10 -27.74 15.01 17.08
N LEU A 11 -26.44 14.86 16.82
CA LEU A 11 -25.62 15.84 16.11
C LEU A 11 -25.92 15.84 14.61
N LYS A 12 -27.16 16.20 14.25
CA LYS A 12 -27.70 16.10 12.88
C LYS A 12 -26.89 16.84 11.82
N HIS A 13 -26.13 17.87 12.21
CA HIS A 13 -25.31 18.68 11.30
C HIS A 13 -23.82 18.30 11.31
N LEU A 14 -23.44 17.25 12.04
CA LEU A 14 -22.06 16.80 12.10
C LEU A 14 -21.57 16.39 10.71
N ARG A 15 -20.42 16.94 10.31
CA ARG A 15 -19.77 16.67 9.02
C ARG A 15 -18.43 15.97 9.17
N TYR A 16 -17.77 16.15 10.30
CA TYR A 16 -16.42 15.66 10.58
C TYR A 16 -16.42 14.95 11.93
N LEU A 17 -16.06 13.68 11.93
CA LEU A 17 -15.85 12.88 13.12
C LEU A 17 -14.42 12.33 13.06
N SER A 18 -13.56 12.78 13.96
CA SER A 18 -12.22 12.22 14.14
C SER A 18 -12.14 11.63 15.54
N LEU A 19 -11.75 10.37 15.62
CA LEU A 19 -11.57 9.62 16.86
C LEU A 19 -10.17 9.00 16.90
N GLU A 20 -9.22 9.60 16.20
CA GLU A 20 -7.86 9.07 16.01
C GLU A 20 -7.15 8.77 17.34
N ASN A 21 -6.43 7.66 17.39
CA ASN A 21 -5.66 7.18 18.54
C ASN A 21 -6.49 7.06 19.83
N THR A 22 -7.74 6.59 19.72
CA THR A 22 -8.60 6.30 20.87
C THR A 22 -8.87 4.81 21.04
N ASP A 23 -9.23 4.39 22.26
CA ASP A 23 -9.50 2.98 22.61
C ASP A 23 -10.91 2.49 22.22
N ILE A 24 -11.49 3.09 21.18
CA ILE A 24 -12.83 2.72 20.72
C ILE A 24 -12.84 1.38 20.01
N SER A 25 -13.84 0.54 20.26
CA SER A 25 -13.98 -0.76 19.58
C SER A 25 -15.04 -0.80 18.50
N SER A 26 -15.99 0.13 18.52
CA SER A 26 -17.07 0.22 17.54
C SER A 26 -17.65 1.63 17.45
N LEU A 27 -18.23 1.92 16.29
CA LEU A 27 -19.14 3.06 16.10
C LEU A 27 -20.56 2.62 16.49
N PRO A 28 -21.42 3.55 16.95
CA PRO A 28 -22.81 3.23 17.29
C PRO A 28 -23.59 2.83 16.05
N ASP A 29 -24.57 1.94 16.18
CA ASP A 29 -25.40 1.50 15.05
C ASP A 29 -26.22 2.67 14.47
N SER A 30 -26.45 3.70 15.26
CA SER A 30 -27.10 4.94 14.85
C SER A 30 -26.23 5.87 13.97
N ILE A 31 -24.94 5.58 13.73
CA ILE A 31 -24.05 6.44 12.92
C ILE A 31 -24.65 6.76 11.54
N GLY A 32 -25.34 5.80 10.93
CA GLY A 32 -26.02 5.97 9.63
C GLY A 32 -27.18 6.98 9.62
N MET A 33 -27.57 7.53 10.76
CA MET A 33 -28.56 8.61 10.88
C MET A 33 -27.96 10.00 10.65
N ILE A 34 -26.64 10.16 10.76
CA ILE A 34 -25.93 11.44 10.57
C ILE A 34 -25.71 11.70 9.07
N LYS A 35 -26.78 12.04 8.34
CA LYS A 35 -26.78 12.08 6.86
C LYS A 35 -25.80 13.06 6.21
N PHE A 36 -25.32 14.05 6.95
CA PHE A 36 -24.37 15.04 6.45
C PHE A 36 -22.90 14.73 6.77
N LEU A 37 -22.62 13.56 7.36
CA LEU A 37 -21.26 13.16 7.67
C LEU A 37 -20.46 12.96 6.39
N GLN A 38 -19.33 13.67 6.30
CA GLN A 38 -18.44 13.72 5.13
C GLN A 38 -17.08 13.11 5.42
N TYR A 39 -16.67 13.08 6.68
CA TYR A 39 -15.35 12.66 7.12
C TYR A 39 -15.46 11.82 8.39
N ILE A 40 -14.89 10.62 8.35
CA ILE A 40 -14.67 9.77 9.52
C ILE A 40 -13.19 9.36 9.51
N SER A 41 -12.49 9.60 10.61
CA SER A 41 -11.15 9.05 10.84
C SER A 41 -11.10 8.27 12.14
N LEU A 42 -10.62 7.03 12.03
CA LEU A 42 -10.38 6.08 13.11
C LEU A 42 -8.89 5.66 13.11
N ASP A 43 -8.02 6.52 12.55
CA ASP A 43 -6.58 6.24 12.46
C ASP A 43 -6.00 5.93 13.84
N GLY A 44 -5.28 4.83 13.96
CA GLY A 44 -4.66 4.44 15.24
C GLY A 44 -5.63 3.94 16.31
N CYS A 45 -6.90 3.69 15.97
CA CYS A 45 -7.83 3.02 16.89
C CYS A 45 -7.58 1.51 16.88
N GLU A 46 -6.51 1.06 17.54
CA GLU A 46 -6.04 -0.33 17.50
C GLU A 46 -7.08 -1.35 17.98
N GLN A 47 -8.01 -0.93 18.85
CA GLN A 47 -9.07 -1.79 19.39
C GLN A 47 -10.34 -1.81 18.53
N PHE A 48 -10.38 -1.06 17.42
CA PHE A 48 -11.54 -0.95 16.56
C PHE A 48 -11.64 -2.17 15.62
N VAL A 49 -12.67 -2.99 15.82
CA VAL A 49 -12.84 -4.27 15.10
C VAL A 49 -14.08 -4.26 14.20
N LYS A 50 -15.21 -3.70 14.68
CA LYS A 50 -16.51 -3.84 14.02
C LYS A 50 -16.95 -2.53 13.37
N VAL A 51 -17.08 -2.55 12.04
CA VAL A 51 -17.74 -1.50 11.27
C VAL A 51 -19.27 -1.77 11.27
N PRO A 52 -20.11 -0.84 11.78
CA PRO A 52 -21.55 -1.05 11.79
C PRO A 52 -22.14 -0.99 10.37
N HIS A 53 -23.14 -1.83 10.08
CA HIS A 53 -23.78 -1.90 8.77
C HIS A 53 -24.45 -0.58 8.35
N SER A 54 -24.84 0.25 9.32
CA SER A 54 -25.44 1.56 9.07
C SER A 54 -24.49 2.57 8.44
N ILE A 55 -23.17 2.34 8.43
CA ILE A 55 -22.19 3.19 7.75
C ILE A 55 -22.52 3.35 6.25
N LEU A 56 -23.14 2.32 5.65
CA LEU A 56 -23.56 2.29 4.24
C LEU A 56 -24.64 3.34 3.93
N LYS A 57 -25.31 3.87 4.96
CA LYS A 57 -26.34 4.91 4.82
C LYS A 57 -25.75 6.32 4.72
N LEU A 58 -24.44 6.48 4.85
CA LEU A 58 -23.73 7.77 4.80
C LEU A 58 -23.39 8.18 3.37
N GLY A 59 -24.41 8.45 2.55
CA GLY A 59 -24.23 8.77 1.13
C GLY A 59 -23.40 10.03 0.84
N GLN A 60 -23.14 10.90 1.84
CA GLN A 60 -22.30 12.10 1.69
C GLN A 60 -20.84 11.87 2.11
N LEU A 61 -20.48 10.66 2.56
CA LEU A 61 -19.14 10.35 3.03
C LEU A 61 -18.12 10.48 1.90
N ARG A 62 -17.05 11.25 2.15
CA ARG A 62 -15.96 11.52 1.21
C ARG A 62 -14.63 10.97 1.69
N HIS A 63 -14.45 10.87 3.00
CA HIS A 63 -13.23 10.39 3.63
C HIS A 63 -13.56 9.37 4.71
N LEU A 64 -12.95 8.20 4.61
CA LEU A 64 -13.02 7.16 5.62
C LEU A 64 -11.62 6.58 5.84
N ASN A 65 -11.15 6.64 7.08
CA ASN A 65 -9.82 6.16 7.44
C ASN A 65 -9.90 5.12 8.55
N PHE A 66 -9.44 3.90 8.24
CA PHE A 66 -9.30 2.76 9.14
C PHE A 66 -7.83 2.33 9.31
N ASN A 67 -6.88 3.19 8.96
CA ASN A 67 -5.46 2.87 9.16
C ASN A 67 -5.19 2.54 10.64
N MET A 68 -4.31 1.56 10.88
CA MET A 68 -3.91 1.14 12.22
C MET A 68 -5.11 0.76 13.13
N THR A 69 -6.15 0.18 12.53
CA THR A 69 -7.26 -0.47 13.24
C THR A 69 -7.16 -1.99 13.11
N SER A 70 -7.95 -2.72 13.90
CA SER A 70 -8.03 -4.18 13.85
C SER A 70 -9.31 -4.66 13.15
N ILE A 71 -9.79 -3.93 12.13
CA ILE A 71 -11.00 -4.32 11.41
C ILE A 71 -10.77 -5.61 10.63
N GLU A 72 -11.66 -6.58 10.83
CA GLU A 72 -11.60 -7.86 10.10
C GLU A 72 -12.36 -7.78 8.77
N GLY A 73 -13.28 -6.83 8.63
CA GLY A 73 -14.12 -6.71 7.46
C GLY A 73 -14.95 -5.43 7.43
N ILE A 74 -15.45 -5.13 6.24
CA ILE A 74 -16.39 -4.05 5.96
C ILE A 74 -17.71 -4.70 5.51
N PRO A 75 -18.89 -4.21 5.92
CA PRO A 75 -20.16 -4.78 5.49
C PRO A 75 -20.35 -4.72 3.96
N ARG A 76 -20.91 -5.78 3.36
CA ARG A 76 -21.29 -5.80 1.94
C ARG A 76 -22.23 -4.65 1.55
N GLY A 77 -22.09 -4.16 0.32
CA GLY A 77 -22.83 -3.00 -0.20
C GLY A 77 -22.08 -1.68 -0.03
N PHE A 78 -20.81 -1.74 0.34
CA PHE A 78 -19.90 -0.61 0.46
C PHE A 78 -19.71 0.17 -0.85
N CYS A 79 -19.90 -0.49 -1.99
CA CYS A 79 -19.91 0.14 -3.31
C CYS A 79 -20.96 1.26 -3.47
N ALA A 80 -21.97 1.33 -2.58
CA ALA A 80 -22.97 2.40 -2.56
C ALA A 80 -22.40 3.78 -2.17
N LEU A 81 -21.25 3.84 -1.48
CA LEU A 81 -20.60 5.07 -1.03
C LEU A 81 -19.82 5.77 -2.16
N THR A 82 -20.49 6.03 -3.29
CA THR A 82 -19.91 6.54 -4.54
C THR A 82 -19.29 7.94 -4.46
N ASN A 83 -19.55 8.69 -3.38
CA ASN A 83 -18.95 10.00 -3.10
C ASN A 83 -17.57 9.93 -2.44
N LEU A 84 -17.11 8.74 -2.06
CA LEU A 84 -15.78 8.54 -1.46
C LEU A 84 -14.67 9.05 -2.39
N ARG A 85 -13.77 9.82 -1.78
CA ARG A 85 -12.56 10.38 -2.40
C ARG A 85 -11.30 9.79 -1.75
N ALA A 86 -11.38 9.43 -0.47
CA ALA A 86 -10.29 8.81 0.25
C ALA A 86 -10.82 7.65 1.09
N LEU A 87 -10.22 6.48 0.92
CA LEU A 87 -10.52 5.27 1.67
C LEU A 87 -9.19 4.65 2.10
N LYS A 88 -8.91 4.65 3.40
CA LYS A 88 -7.63 4.16 3.94
C LYS A 88 -7.88 2.98 4.89
N GLY A 89 -6.97 2.01 4.89
CA GLY A 89 -7.11 0.80 5.69
C GLY A 89 -8.26 -0.10 5.27
N PHE A 90 -8.56 -0.24 3.97
CA PHE A 90 -9.57 -1.20 3.50
C PHE A 90 -9.06 -2.66 3.66
N PRO A 91 -9.77 -3.55 4.38
CA PRO A 91 -9.36 -4.94 4.55
C PRO A 91 -9.64 -5.72 3.27
N ALA A 92 -8.63 -6.43 2.75
CA ALA A 92 -8.76 -7.27 1.58
C ALA A 92 -9.27 -8.69 1.90
N GLN A 93 -9.44 -9.02 3.19
CA GLN A 93 -9.93 -10.31 3.66
C GLN A 93 -11.36 -10.56 3.18
N VAL A 94 -11.58 -11.77 2.66
CA VAL A 94 -12.91 -12.22 2.20
C VAL A 94 -13.31 -13.42 3.05
N ASP A 95 -14.23 -13.21 3.99
CA ASP A 95 -14.94 -14.31 4.64
C ASP A 95 -16.40 -13.91 4.93
N GLY A 96 -17.33 -14.86 4.79
CA GLY A 96 -18.74 -14.69 5.14
C GLY A 96 -19.42 -13.44 4.56
N ASP A 97 -20.00 -12.63 5.44
CA ASP A 97 -20.84 -11.46 5.13
C ASP A 97 -20.05 -10.17 4.84
N TRP A 98 -18.72 -10.26 4.72
CA TRP A 98 -17.85 -9.10 4.51
C TRP A 98 -17.66 -8.77 3.02
N CYS A 99 -17.33 -7.50 2.78
CA CYS A 99 -17.08 -6.86 1.50
C CYS A 99 -15.81 -7.41 0.85
N SER A 100 -15.88 -7.73 -0.45
CA SER A 100 -14.71 -8.14 -1.22
C SER A 100 -14.13 -6.97 -2.02
N LEU A 101 -12.91 -7.14 -2.54
CA LEU A 101 -12.26 -6.14 -3.39
C LEU A 101 -13.10 -5.72 -4.62
N GLU A 102 -14.05 -6.53 -5.06
CA GLU A 102 -14.90 -6.21 -6.21
C GLU A 102 -15.79 -4.98 -5.97
N GLU A 103 -16.15 -4.72 -4.71
CA GLU A 103 -16.97 -3.58 -4.33
C GLU A 103 -16.21 -2.24 -4.45
N LEU A 104 -14.88 -2.29 -4.54
CA LEU A 104 -14.09 -1.10 -4.88
C LEU A 104 -14.33 -0.67 -6.33
N GLY A 105 -14.73 -1.58 -7.23
CA GLY A 105 -14.90 -1.32 -8.65
C GLY A 105 -15.72 -0.05 -8.95
N PRO A 106 -16.97 0.07 -8.47
CA PRO A 106 -17.84 1.23 -8.68
C PRO A 106 -17.32 2.57 -8.09
N LEU A 107 -16.36 2.54 -7.18
CA LEU A 107 -15.79 3.73 -6.54
C LEU A 107 -14.76 4.41 -7.46
N SER A 108 -15.21 4.95 -8.60
CA SER A 108 -14.36 5.57 -9.64
C SER A 108 -13.79 6.94 -9.27
N HIS A 109 -14.37 7.58 -8.24
CA HIS A 109 -14.02 8.92 -7.78
C HIS A 109 -12.92 8.98 -6.73
N LEU A 110 -12.40 7.81 -6.32
CA LEU A 110 -11.31 7.69 -5.35
C LEU A 110 -10.04 8.38 -5.87
N ARG A 111 -9.40 9.11 -4.96
CA ARG A 111 -8.11 9.80 -5.12
C ARG A 111 -7.04 9.17 -4.24
N GLU A 112 -7.43 8.69 -3.06
CA GLU A 112 -6.57 7.98 -2.13
C GLU A 112 -7.20 6.64 -1.79
N LEU A 113 -6.41 5.56 -1.90
CA LEU A 113 -6.83 4.21 -1.55
C LEU A 113 -5.72 3.51 -0.77
N GLY A 114 -6.06 3.00 0.42
CA GLY A 114 -5.21 2.10 1.19
C GLY A 114 -5.88 0.75 1.34
N ILE A 115 -5.19 -0.32 0.96
CA ILE A 115 -5.66 -1.71 1.09
C ILE A 115 -4.67 -2.46 1.99
N HIS A 116 -5.20 -3.19 2.98
CA HIS A 116 -4.41 -4.02 3.89
C HIS A 116 -4.88 -5.46 3.89
N GLY A 117 -4.04 -6.37 4.40
CA GLY A 117 -4.37 -7.79 4.49
C GLY A 117 -4.39 -8.50 3.12
N LEU A 118 -3.57 -8.05 2.18
CA LEU A 118 -3.52 -8.59 0.82
C LEU A 118 -3.09 -10.06 0.77
N GLU A 119 -2.42 -10.56 1.81
CA GLU A 119 -2.08 -11.97 2.02
C GLU A 119 -3.32 -12.87 2.14
N ASN A 120 -4.45 -12.32 2.59
CA ASN A 120 -5.70 -13.05 2.79
C ASN A 120 -6.56 -13.12 1.52
N VAL A 121 -6.07 -12.58 0.40
CA VAL A 121 -6.79 -12.53 -0.86
C VAL A 121 -6.67 -13.87 -1.59
N ILE A 122 -7.77 -14.59 -1.64
CA ILE A 122 -7.91 -15.75 -2.52
C ILE A 122 -8.08 -15.24 -3.95
N LEU A 123 -7.13 -15.59 -4.83
CA LEU A 123 -7.18 -15.33 -6.28
C LEU A 123 -8.39 -16.06 -6.86
N SER A 124 -9.50 -15.34 -6.83
CA SER A 124 -10.73 -15.62 -7.53
C SER A 124 -10.97 -14.44 -8.47
N SER A 125 -11.96 -14.54 -9.35
CA SER A 125 -12.33 -13.44 -10.27
C SER A 125 -12.56 -12.06 -9.62
N SER A 126 -12.57 -11.95 -8.28
CA SER A 126 -12.88 -10.77 -7.48
C SER A 126 -11.79 -9.68 -7.49
N THR A 127 -10.50 -10.01 -7.60
CA THR A 127 -9.39 -9.03 -7.60
C THR A 127 -9.38 -8.17 -8.87
N THR A 128 -9.53 -8.78 -10.04
CA THR A 128 -9.68 -8.06 -11.32
C THR A 128 -10.85 -7.06 -11.33
N LYS A 129 -11.89 -7.31 -10.53
CA LYS A 129 -13.07 -6.44 -10.44
C LYS A 129 -12.84 -5.18 -9.59
N ALA A 130 -11.76 -5.10 -8.81
CA ALA A 130 -11.38 -3.87 -8.10
C ALA A 130 -11.07 -2.73 -9.08
N LYS A 131 -10.67 -3.07 -10.32
CA LYS A 131 -10.48 -2.15 -11.45
C LYS A 131 -9.64 -0.93 -11.08
N LEU A 132 -8.52 -1.12 -10.39
CA LEU A 132 -7.66 -0.01 -9.97
C LEU A 132 -7.15 0.81 -11.16
N GLY A 133 -6.81 0.14 -12.27
CA GLY A 133 -6.39 0.80 -13.51
C GLY A 133 -7.44 1.75 -14.12
N ASP A 134 -8.73 1.50 -13.88
CA ASP A 134 -9.83 2.35 -14.37
C ASP A 134 -10.06 3.59 -13.49
N LYS A 135 -9.44 3.66 -12.30
CA LYS A 135 -9.60 4.78 -11.35
C LYS A 135 -8.74 5.96 -11.75
N VAL A 136 -9.13 6.65 -12.82
CA VAL A 136 -8.38 7.76 -13.45
C VAL A 136 -8.10 8.97 -12.55
N HIS A 137 -8.71 9.03 -11.37
CA HIS A 137 -8.52 10.08 -10.36
C HIS A 137 -7.63 9.65 -9.19
N LEU A 138 -7.22 8.38 -9.12
CA LEU A 138 -6.40 7.85 -8.04
C LEU A 138 -4.96 8.36 -8.17
N THR A 139 -4.52 9.10 -7.15
CA THR A 139 -3.18 9.72 -7.08
C THR A 139 -2.33 9.14 -5.95
N SER A 140 -2.95 8.49 -4.96
CA SER A 140 -2.24 7.84 -3.85
C SER A 140 -2.76 6.43 -3.61
N LEU A 141 -1.83 5.47 -3.58
CA LEU A 141 -2.12 4.06 -3.35
C LEU A 141 -1.18 3.51 -2.28
N PHE A 142 -1.78 2.93 -1.23
CA PHE A 142 -1.10 2.21 -0.18
C PHE A 142 -1.52 0.74 -0.24
N LEU A 143 -0.55 -0.16 -0.40
CA LEU A 143 -0.77 -1.61 -0.42
C LEU A 143 0.04 -2.23 0.71
N SER A 144 -0.63 -2.90 1.64
CA SER A 144 0.05 -3.55 2.76
C SER A 144 -0.39 -4.99 2.96
N CYS A 145 0.58 -5.82 3.33
CA CYS A 145 0.32 -7.11 3.94
C CYS A 145 0.37 -6.98 5.48
N GLY A 146 -0.59 -7.60 6.19
CA GLY A 146 -0.81 -7.50 7.64
C GLY A 146 0.11 -8.37 8.50
N PRO A 147 -0.06 -8.36 9.84
CA PRO A 147 1.03 -8.43 10.86
C PRO A 147 1.77 -9.76 10.98
N ASN A 148 1.35 -10.78 10.23
CA ASN A 148 2.18 -11.94 9.93
C ASN A 148 3.15 -11.67 8.78
N SER A 149 3.44 -10.40 8.45
CA SER A 149 4.51 -10.01 7.55
C SER A 149 5.88 -10.28 8.17
N ILE A 150 6.13 -11.47 8.75
CA ILE A 150 7.43 -12.13 8.93
C ILE A 150 8.46 -11.37 9.79
N LEU A 151 8.15 -10.13 10.22
CA LEU A 151 9.10 -9.09 10.63
C LEU A 151 8.54 -8.18 11.73
N ALA A 152 7.29 -8.41 12.18
CA ALA A 152 6.57 -7.56 13.12
C ALA A 152 7.24 -7.45 14.50
N ASN A 153 8.11 -8.40 14.85
CA ASN A 153 8.74 -8.43 16.17
C ASN A 153 10.25 -8.18 16.16
N GLY A 154 10.83 -7.48 15.18
CA GLY A 154 12.26 -7.05 15.24
C GLY A 154 13.32 -8.17 15.23
N ASP A 155 12.92 -9.39 15.57
CA ASP A 155 13.63 -10.63 15.37
C ASP A 155 13.36 -11.06 13.94
N LEU A 156 14.43 -11.13 13.16
CA LEU A 156 14.48 -11.97 11.98
C LEU A 156 13.90 -13.33 12.37
N ILE A 157 12.96 -13.83 11.57
CA ILE A 157 12.52 -15.22 11.49
C ILE A 157 13.36 -16.12 12.42
N LYS A 158 12.75 -16.65 13.50
CA LYS A 158 13.31 -17.84 14.13
C LYS A 158 13.47 -18.85 12.99
N ASP A 159 14.70 -19.19 12.64
CA ASP A 159 15.04 -20.15 11.57
C ASP A 159 14.04 -21.31 11.58
N GLY A 160 13.07 -21.30 10.64
CA GLY A 160 11.95 -22.25 10.68
C GLY A 160 10.74 -21.88 9.81
N ASP A 161 10.22 -20.65 9.91
CA ASP A 161 9.04 -20.20 9.13
C ASP A 161 9.48 -19.42 7.89
N SER A 162 10.03 -20.13 6.90
CA SER A 162 10.17 -19.58 5.55
C SER A 162 8.79 -19.57 4.88
N VAL A 163 8.35 -18.41 4.38
CA VAL A 163 7.17 -18.31 3.52
C VAL A 163 7.29 -19.32 2.37
N SER A 164 6.24 -20.10 2.12
CA SER A 164 6.23 -21.09 1.04
C SER A 164 6.33 -20.42 -0.35
N GLU A 165 6.87 -21.15 -1.31
CA GLU A 165 6.98 -20.67 -2.69
C GLU A 165 5.60 -20.42 -3.32
N GLU A 166 4.59 -21.19 -2.90
CA GLU A 166 3.19 -21.04 -3.28
C GLU A 166 2.59 -19.71 -2.79
N GLU A 167 2.81 -19.36 -1.51
CA GLU A 167 2.36 -18.09 -0.93
C GLU A 167 3.04 -16.89 -1.63
N GLN A 168 4.33 -17.01 -1.93
CA GLN A 168 5.07 -15.97 -2.67
C GLN A 168 4.51 -15.79 -4.08
N GLN A 169 4.21 -16.88 -4.79
CA GLN A 169 3.62 -16.81 -6.13
C GLN A 169 2.18 -16.25 -6.09
N GLN A 170 1.44 -16.55 -5.03
CA GLN A 170 0.09 -16.02 -4.82
C GLN A 170 0.12 -14.49 -4.66
N ILE A 171 0.98 -13.97 -3.77
CA ILE A 171 1.05 -12.53 -3.53
C ILE A 171 1.57 -11.75 -4.75
N GLU A 172 2.50 -12.34 -5.52
CA GLU A 172 2.95 -11.80 -6.81
C GLU A 172 1.78 -11.58 -7.76
N LYS A 173 0.92 -12.59 -7.94
CA LYS A 173 -0.27 -12.50 -8.80
C LYS A 173 -1.30 -11.50 -8.29
N VAL A 174 -1.55 -11.45 -6.97
CA VAL A 174 -2.49 -10.49 -6.37
C VAL A 174 -2.06 -9.06 -6.67
N PHE A 175 -0.78 -8.74 -6.45
CA PHE A 175 -0.27 -7.40 -6.76
C PHE A 175 -0.26 -7.11 -8.27
N ASP A 176 0.02 -8.09 -9.13
CA ASP A 176 -0.07 -7.93 -10.60
C ASP A 176 -1.50 -7.56 -11.05
N GLU A 177 -2.53 -8.12 -10.43
CA GLU A 177 -3.93 -7.80 -10.72
C GLU A 177 -4.37 -6.45 -10.14
N LEU A 178 -3.76 -6.00 -9.05
CA LEU A 178 -3.96 -4.67 -8.44
C LEU A 178 -3.15 -3.59 -9.17
N CYS A 179 -3.21 -3.62 -10.50
CA CYS A 179 -2.47 -2.73 -11.37
C CYS A 179 -2.94 -1.26 -11.20
N PRO A 180 -2.06 -0.34 -10.78
CA PRO A 180 -2.41 1.06 -10.57
C PRO A 180 -2.63 1.82 -11.89
N PRO A 181 -3.35 2.96 -11.86
CA PRO A 181 -3.50 3.83 -13.02
C PRO A 181 -2.20 4.64 -13.29
N PRO A 182 -1.94 5.04 -14.54
CA PRO A 182 -0.69 5.72 -14.92
C PRO A 182 -0.51 7.12 -14.32
N ARG A 183 -1.59 7.70 -13.77
CA ARG A 183 -1.60 9.00 -13.09
C ARG A 183 -1.22 8.94 -11.61
N LEU A 184 -0.93 7.74 -11.08
CA LEU A 184 -0.55 7.58 -9.69
C LEU A 184 0.69 8.42 -9.36
N GLU A 185 0.63 9.19 -8.29
CA GLU A 185 1.72 10.08 -7.85
C GLU A 185 2.46 9.52 -6.64
N ASN A 186 1.75 8.82 -5.75
CA ASN A 186 2.27 8.25 -4.51
C ASN A 186 1.96 6.75 -4.48
N LEU A 187 3.00 5.96 -4.27
CA LEU A 187 2.90 4.53 -4.07
C LEU A 187 3.64 4.14 -2.80
N ASP A 188 2.95 3.44 -1.92
CA ASP A 188 3.52 2.86 -0.71
C ASP A 188 3.18 1.37 -0.66
N ILE A 189 4.22 0.54 -0.53
CA ILE A 189 4.13 -0.91 -0.45
C ILE A 189 4.77 -1.35 0.86
N LYS A 190 4.01 -2.01 1.72
CA LYS A 190 4.47 -2.52 3.01
C LYS A 190 4.30 -4.02 3.14
N GLY A 191 5.33 -4.72 3.64
CA GLY A 191 5.24 -6.13 4.00
C GLY A 191 5.22 -7.08 2.80
N TYR A 192 5.63 -6.64 1.61
CA TYR A 192 5.59 -7.45 0.40
C TYR A 192 6.61 -8.59 0.43
N TYR A 193 6.15 -9.83 0.39
CA TYR A 193 6.98 -11.02 0.53
C TYR A 193 7.15 -11.84 -0.77
N GLY A 194 6.71 -11.33 -1.92
CA GLY A 194 6.99 -11.96 -3.22
C GLY A 194 8.48 -11.91 -3.59
N ARG A 195 8.92 -12.84 -4.44
CA ARG A 195 10.33 -12.92 -4.88
C ARG A 195 10.68 -11.78 -5.82
N TRP A 196 9.72 -11.40 -6.66
CA TRP A 196 9.83 -10.35 -7.67
C TRP A 196 8.81 -9.26 -7.40
N LEU A 197 9.15 -8.00 -7.63
CA LEU A 197 8.12 -6.95 -7.61
C LEU A 197 7.12 -7.13 -8.77
N PRO A 198 5.93 -6.52 -8.67
CA PRO A 198 4.88 -6.67 -9.69
C PRO A 198 5.34 -6.24 -11.08
N ARG A 199 4.83 -6.88 -12.14
CA ARG A 199 5.20 -6.65 -13.55
C ARG A 199 5.05 -5.20 -13.97
N TRP A 200 4.02 -4.53 -13.48
CA TRP A 200 3.76 -3.11 -13.75
C TRP A 200 4.78 -2.17 -13.06
N MET A 201 5.55 -2.63 -12.07
CA MET A 201 6.73 -1.93 -11.54
C MET A 201 8.01 -2.32 -12.28
N MET A 202 8.10 -3.55 -12.77
CA MET A 202 9.32 -4.06 -13.41
C MET A 202 9.50 -3.56 -14.85
N SER A 203 8.41 -3.38 -15.58
CA SER A 203 8.45 -2.98 -16.99
C SER A 203 7.60 -1.75 -17.28
N SER A 204 8.26 -0.70 -17.79
CA SER A 204 7.61 0.53 -18.26
C SER A 204 6.71 0.31 -19.49
N SER A 205 6.80 -0.86 -20.15
CA SER A 205 5.93 -1.25 -21.26
C SER A 205 4.54 -1.72 -20.83
N VAL A 206 4.38 -2.19 -19.58
CA VAL A 206 3.10 -2.75 -19.08
C VAL A 206 2.21 -1.63 -18.55
N VAL A 207 2.73 -0.82 -17.61
CA VAL A 207 2.08 0.42 -17.18
C VAL A 207 3.13 1.52 -17.05
N PRO A 208 3.03 2.60 -17.84
CA PRO A 208 3.93 3.73 -17.71
C PRO A 208 3.48 4.59 -16.52
N LEU A 209 4.07 4.36 -15.33
CA LEU A 209 3.90 5.17 -14.12
C LEU A 209 4.57 6.55 -14.22
N LYS A 210 4.27 7.27 -15.30
CA LYS A 210 4.91 8.54 -15.67
C LYS A 210 4.61 9.67 -14.69
N SER A 211 3.60 9.54 -13.85
CA SER A 211 3.25 10.55 -12.85
C SER A 211 3.80 10.23 -11.45
N LEU A 212 4.49 9.09 -11.26
CA LEU A 212 4.94 8.69 -9.93
C LEU A 212 6.06 9.61 -9.44
N ARG A 213 5.86 10.17 -8.24
CA ARG A 213 6.74 11.14 -7.58
C ARG A 213 7.33 10.60 -6.29
N PHE A 214 6.53 9.83 -5.54
CA PHE A 214 6.93 9.31 -4.24
C PHE A 214 6.74 7.79 -4.22
N LEU A 215 7.81 7.07 -3.91
CA LEU A 215 7.82 5.62 -3.75
C LEU A 215 8.35 5.24 -2.38
N PHE A 216 7.50 4.59 -1.60
CA PHE A 216 7.84 4.02 -0.30
C PHE A 216 7.72 2.50 -0.38
N ILE A 217 8.77 1.79 0.00
CA ILE A 217 8.80 0.35 0.07
C ILE A 217 9.35 -0.06 1.42
N THR A 218 8.56 -0.76 2.22
CA THR A 218 8.89 -1.09 3.60
C THR A 218 8.72 -2.59 3.86
N ASP A 219 9.66 -3.21 4.57
CA ASP A 219 9.57 -4.61 5.01
C ASP A 219 9.37 -5.60 3.85
N VAL A 220 10.26 -5.57 2.85
CA VAL A 220 10.14 -6.40 1.63
C VAL A 220 11.16 -7.53 1.53
N LEU A 221 10.71 -8.69 1.03
CA LEU A 221 11.55 -9.88 0.81
C LEU A 221 11.94 -10.11 -0.66
N CYS A 222 11.72 -9.12 -1.54
CA CYS A 222 12.13 -9.24 -2.93
C CYS A 222 13.66 -9.39 -3.07
N ARG A 223 14.11 -10.20 -4.03
CA ARG A 223 15.55 -10.51 -4.19
C ARG A 223 16.32 -9.43 -4.95
N GLN A 224 15.61 -8.65 -5.78
CA GLN A 224 16.16 -7.65 -6.67
C GLN A 224 15.17 -6.49 -6.87
N LEU A 225 15.70 -5.27 -6.94
CA LEU A 225 14.93 -4.11 -7.37
C LEU A 225 14.94 -3.98 -8.90
N PRO A 226 13.80 -3.64 -9.52
CA PRO A 226 13.71 -3.54 -10.96
C PRO A 226 14.46 -2.32 -11.51
N ASP A 227 15.16 -2.53 -12.61
CA ASP A 227 15.87 -1.49 -13.35
C ASP A 227 14.91 -0.42 -13.90
N GLY A 228 13.64 -0.78 -14.16
CA GLY A 228 12.61 0.14 -14.63
C GLY A 228 12.31 1.33 -13.69
N LEU A 229 12.69 1.26 -12.40
CA LEU A 229 12.52 2.38 -11.47
C LEU A 229 13.38 3.58 -11.85
N SER A 230 14.58 3.36 -12.38
CA SER A 230 15.50 4.43 -12.81
C SER A 230 14.99 5.18 -14.02
N GLN A 231 14.06 4.60 -14.78
CA GLN A 231 13.45 5.21 -15.97
C GLN A 231 12.26 6.10 -15.63
N LEU A 232 11.82 6.18 -14.37
CA LEU A 232 10.65 6.96 -13.97
C LEU A 232 10.95 8.47 -14.06
N PRO A 233 10.28 9.22 -14.95
CA PRO A 233 10.73 10.56 -15.33
C PRO A 233 10.44 11.66 -14.29
N TYR A 234 9.57 11.40 -13.32
CA TYR A 234 9.13 12.39 -12.32
C TYR A 234 9.32 11.92 -10.88
N LEU A 235 10.04 10.81 -10.68
CA LEU A 235 10.28 10.29 -9.35
C LEU A 235 11.18 11.26 -8.58
N GLU A 236 10.66 11.83 -7.49
CA GLU A 236 11.31 12.85 -6.66
C GLU A 236 11.91 12.23 -5.39
N PHE A 237 11.29 11.18 -4.86
CA PHE A 237 11.67 10.56 -3.61
C PHE A 237 11.50 9.05 -3.65
N ILE A 238 12.53 8.34 -3.19
CA ILE A 238 12.50 6.89 -2.99
C ILE A 238 12.96 6.57 -1.58
N GLN A 239 12.15 5.81 -0.86
CA GLN A 239 12.56 5.22 0.41
C GLN A 239 12.32 3.73 0.40
N ILE A 240 13.38 2.98 0.67
CA ILE A 240 13.36 1.54 0.85
C ILE A 240 13.85 1.26 2.26
N TYR A 241 12.96 0.82 3.13
CA TYR A 241 13.24 0.54 4.54
C TYR A 241 13.09 -0.97 4.82
N ARG A 242 14.09 -1.56 5.48
CA ARG A 242 14.13 -2.98 5.88
C ARG A 242 13.84 -3.92 4.71
N ALA A 243 14.82 -4.11 3.84
CA ALA A 243 14.74 -5.03 2.71
C ALA A 243 15.83 -6.11 2.78
N PRO A 244 15.70 -7.10 3.68
CA PRO A 244 16.78 -8.03 4.02
C PRO A 244 17.18 -8.98 2.89
N ALA A 245 16.26 -9.25 1.95
CA ALA A 245 16.46 -10.21 0.87
C ALA A 245 17.07 -9.60 -0.41
N ILE A 246 17.15 -8.27 -0.51
CA ILE A 246 17.74 -7.60 -1.67
C ILE A 246 19.24 -7.86 -1.65
N LYS A 247 19.70 -8.77 -2.52
CA LYS A 247 21.12 -9.11 -2.66
C LYS A 247 21.81 -8.32 -3.75
N ARG A 248 21.05 -7.78 -4.70
CA ARG A 248 21.56 -7.04 -5.86
C ARG A 248 20.61 -5.89 -6.19
N ILE A 249 21.19 -4.72 -6.36
CA ILE A 249 20.62 -3.70 -7.24
C ILE A 249 20.86 -4.19 -8.68
N GLY A 250 19.86 -4.10 -9.55
CA GLY A 250 20.07 -4.41 -10.97
C GLY A 250 21.17 -3.53 -11.58
N PRO A 251 21.92 -4.04 -12.57
CA PRO A 251 23.09 -3.34 -13.12
C PRO A 251 22.74 -1.96 -13.69
N ASP A 252 21.49 -1.76 -14.12
CA ASP A 252 21.03 -0.55 -14.80
C ASP A 252 20.27 0.42 -13.88
N PHE A 253 20.14 0.09 -12.59
CA PHE A 253 19.43 0.92 -11.62
C PHE A 253 20.05 2.32 -11.46
N LEU A 254 21.36 2.46 -11.68
CA LEU A 254 22.04 3.76 -11.70
C LEU A 254 22.55 4.16 -13.09
N GLN A 255 22.52 3.25 -14.08
CA GLN A 255 23.06 3.49 -15.43
C GLN A 255 22.19 2.77 -16.47
N SER A 256 21.22 3.43 -17.09
CA SER A 256 20.43 2.80 -18.16
C SER A 256 21.27 2.70 -19.45
N TYR A 257 21.76 1.52 -19.80
CA TYR A 257 22.35 1.25 -21.12
C TYR A 257 21.28 0.79 -22.10
N HIS A 258 21.02 1.56 -23.16
CA HIS A 258 20.30 1.03 -24.31
C HIS A 258 21.28 0.30 -25.24
N HIS A 259 21.13 -1.02 -25.35
CA HIS A 259 21.75 -1.80 -26.42
C HIS A 259 20.97 -1.64 -27.73
N HIS A 260 21.15 -0.51 -28.44
CA HIS A 260 20.89 -0.48 -29.88
C HIS A 260 21.87 0.43 -30.62
N SER A 261 22.69 -0.22 -31.45
CA SER A 261 23.46 0.30 -32.61
C SER A 261 24.48 1.42 -32.38
N ALA A 262 25.68 1.19 -32.90
CA ALA A 262 26.83 2.08 -32.86
C ALA A 262 26.56 3.45 -33.51
N SER A 263 26.34 4.48 -32.69
CA SER A 263 26.86 5.84 -32.87
C SER A 263 26.37 6.75 -31.74
N SER A 264 27.32 7.39 -31.04
CA SER A 264 27.15 8.31 -29.89
C SER A 264 26.35 7.78 -28.69
N SER A 265 27.06 7.27 -27.68
CA SER A 265 26.52 6.93 -26.36
C SER A 265 26.14 8.21 -25.60
N GLN A 266 24.94 8.76 -25.83
CA GLN A 266 24.35 9.71 -24.90
C GLN A 266 23.99 8.96 -23.62
N MET A 267 24.73 9.22 -22.54
CA MET A 267 24.37 8.74 -21.21
C MET A 267 23.07 9.42 -20.80
N VAL A 268 21.96 8.68 -20.79
CA VAL A 268 20.75 9.13 -20.10
C VAL A 268 20.93 8.81 -18.63
N ALA A 269 21.04 9.85 -17.80
CA ALA A 269 21.10 9.67 -16.36
C ALA A 269 19.79 9.02 -15.88
N GLY A 270 19.91 7.92 -15.12
CA GLY A 270 18.77 7.37 -14.40
C GLY A 270 18.24 8.40 -13.40
N PHE A 271 16.93 8.38 -13.15
CA PHE A 271 16.23 9.24 -12.18
C PHE A 271 16.37 10.75 -12.44
N PRO A 272 15.82 11.29 -13.54
CA PRO A 272 16.05 12.68 -13.96
C PRO A 272 15.53 13.77 -13.00
N LYS A 273 14.67 13.43 -12.02
CA LYS A 273 14.08 14.38 -11.06
C LYS A 273 14.23 14.00 -9.59
N LEU A 274 14.99 12.95 -9.31
CA LEU A 274 15.11 12.42 -7.96
C LEU A 274 15.91 13.38 -7.10
N ARG A 275 15.40 13.63 -5.90
CA ARG A 275 15.99 14.57 -4.93
C ARG A 275 16.59 13.83 -3.75
N GLU A 276 15.97 12.73 -3.36
CA GLU A 276 16.39 11.97 -2.21
C GLU A 276 16.10 10.47 -2.40
N MET A 277 17.12 9.66 -2.13
CA MET A 277 17.04 8.21 -2.10
C MET A 277 17.55 7.72 -0.75
N ASN A 278 16.67 7.07 0.00
CA ASN A 278 16.96 6.52 1.32
C ASN A 278 16.86 4.99 1.28
N LEU A 279 18.02 4.33 1.38
CA LEU A 279 18.12 2.87 1.47
C LEU A 279 18.56 2.53 2.90
N ILE A 280 17.61 2.07 3.71
CA ILE A 280 17.79 1.89 5.15
C ILE A 280 17.56 0.41 5.50
N GLY A 281 18.50 -0.19 6.25
CA GLY A 281 18.41 -1.60 6.66
C GLY A 281 18.82 -2.60 5.57
N TRP A 282 19.71 -2.20 4.66
CA TRP A 282 20.38 -3.10 3.72
C TRP A 282 21.54 -3.85 4.38
N TRP A 283 21.72 -5.12 4.01
CA TRP A 283 22.81 -5.95 4.53
C TRP A 283 24.18 -5.49 3.99
N ASP A 284 25.17 -5.46 4.89
CA ASP A 284 26.56 -5.08 4.61
C ASP A 284 27.37 -6.31 4.13
N GLY A 285 27.74 -6.32 2.86
CA GLY A 285 28.65 -7.31 2.30
C GLY A 285 30.11 -6.95 2.57
N ARG A 286 30.57 -6.99 3.83
CA ARG A 286 31.98 -7.24 4.26
C ARG A 286 32.14 -6.96 5.77
N SER A 287 32.11 -8.00 6.60
CA SER A 287 33.03 -8.09 7.74
C SER A 287 33.20 -9.54 8.16
N GLY A 288 34.35 -10.12 7.77
CA GLY A 288 34.93 -11.21 8.52
C GLY A 288 35.26 -10.72 9.94
N SER A 289 35.17 -11.63 10.90
CA SER A 289 35.32 -11.46 12.35
C SER A 289 34.05 -10.99 13.08
N GLY A 290 33.56 -11.88 13.94
CA GLY A 290 32.30 -11.75 14.66
C GLY A 290 32.23 -10.50 15.52
N ARG A 291 31.28 -9.63 15.19
CA ARG A 291 30.41 -8.86 16.09
C ARG A 291 29.43 -8.07 15.22
N SER A 292 28.17 -8.47 15.24
CA SER A 292 27.05 -7.89 14.52
C SER A 292 26.94 -6.39 14.82
N LYS A 293 27.20 -5.56 13.81
CA LYS A 293 26.92 -4.12 13.85
C LYS A 293 26.20 -3.74 12.56
N CYS A 294 24.87 -3.62 12.64
CA CYS A 294 24.10 -2.88 11.65
C CYS A 294 24.61 -1.42 11.66
N LYS A 295 25.13 -0.92 10.54
CA LYS A 295 25.26 0.53 10.33
C LYS A 295 24.11 1.02 9.43
N PRO A 296 23.44 2.13 9.77
CA PRO A 296 22.26 2.61 9.08
C PRO A 296 22.61 3.66 8.01
N PHE A 297 21.68 3.90 7.09
CA PHE A 297 21.66 5.01 6.12
C PHE A 297 22.70 4.97 4.99
N LEU A 298 22.29 4.46 3.82
CA LEU A 298 22.68 5.06 2.54
C LEU A 298 21.60 6.09 2.19
N SER A 299 21.79 7.33 2.66
CA SER A 299 21.11 8.48 2.05
C SER A 299 22.01 8.94 0.91
N CYS A 300 21.66 8.54 -0.32
CA CYS A 300 22.32 9.04 -1.51
C CYS A 300 21.77 10.45 -1.78
N ARG A 301 22.21 11.44 -0.99
CA ARG A 301 21.90 12.86 -1.23
C ARG A 301 22.77 13.49 -2.33
N ASN A 302 23.86 12.83 -2.74
CA ASN A 302 24.89 13.39 -3.62
C ASN A 302 25.31 12.44 -4.75
N PHE A 303 24.39 12.04 -5.62
CA PHE A 303 24.71 11.52 -6.95
C PHE A 303 23.81 12.19 -8.00
N PHE A 304 23.88 13.52 -8.07
CA PHE A 304 23.37 14.34 -9.17
C PHE A 304 24.38 15.44 -9.47
#